data_AF-A0A537NAZ2-F1
#
_entry.id   AF-A0A537NAZ2-F1
#
_cell.length_a   1.000
_cell.length_b   1.000
_cell.length_c   1.000
_cell.angle_alpha   90.00
_cell.angle_beta   90.00
_cell.angle_gamma   90.00
#
_symmetry.space_group_name_H-M   'P 1'
#
loop_
_entity.id
_entity.type
_entity.pdbx_description
1 polymer ?
#
loop_
_entity_poly.entity_id
_entity_poly.type
_entity_poly.pdbx_seq_one_letter_code
_entity_poly.pdbx_strand_id
1 'polypeptide(L)'
;MSSRISAASIIVAILGLGVVAAEAGPCTKQIAAFEQSVRASGKNPDAGPTARESLGAKLSRQPTRKSVKQAEEQAQETFDRALARAKAVDAQGKRAECMRALSKARSLFDLQ
;
A
#
# COMPACT_ATOMS: atom_id res chain seq x y z
N MET A 1 -0.37 -13.31 -70.16
CA MET A 1 -1.74 -13.45 -69.63
C MET A 1 -1.88 -12.66 -68.33
N SER A 2 -2.79 -11.70 -68.35
CA SER A 2 -3.37 -11.03 -67.20
C SER A 2 -4.44 -11.92 -66.54
N SER A 3 -4.40 -12.10 -65.22
CA SER A 3 -5.43 -11.58 -64.32
C SER A 3 -5.04 -11.86 -62.87
N ARG A 4 -4.99 -10.79 -62.07
CA ARG A 4 -4.73 -10.79 -60.63
C ARG A 4 -6.07 -10.87 -59.92
N ILE A 5 -6.27 -11.83 -59.03
CA ILE A 5 -7.37 -11.77 -58.05
C ILE A 5 -6.82 -12.19 -56.69
N SER A 6 -6.33 -11.19 -55.97
CA SER A 6 -6.04 -11.24 -54.54
C SER A 6 -7.36 -11.36 -53.78
N ALA A 7 -7.65 -12.54 -53.22
CA ALA A 7 -8.74 -12.70 -52.27
C ALA A 7 -8.21 -12.44 -50.84
N ALA A 8 -8.12 -11.17 -50.48
CA ALA A 8 -7.82 -10.72 -49.13
C ALA A 8 -9.10 -10.74 -48.30
N SER A 9 -9.34 -11.84 -47.59
CA SER A 9 -10.39 -11.91 -46.56
C SER A 9 -9.87 -11.27 -45.27
N ILE A 10 -9.98 -9.95 -45.16
CA ILE A 10 -9.69 -9.22 -43.92
C ILE A 10 -10.94 -9.33 -43.02
N ILE A 11 -10.93 -10.31 -42.11
CA ILE A 11 -11.88 -10.38 -41.00
C ILE A 11 -11.35 -9.44 -39.90
N VAL A 12 -11.82 -8.19 -39.87
CA VAL A 12 -11.59 -7.29 -38.73
C VAL A 12 -12.51 -7.75 -37.60
N ALA A 13 -11.96 -8.55 -36.69
CA ALA A 13 -12.56 -8.78 -35.39
C ALA A 13 -12.34 -7.51 -34.55
N ILE A 14 -13.35 -6.65 -34.47
CA ILE A 14 -13.38 -5.55 -33.51
C ILE A 14 -13.57 -6.18 -32.12
N LEU A 15 -12.46 -6.60 -31.50
CA LEU A 15 -12.45 -6.84 -30.07
C LEU A 15 -12.58 -5.48 -29.40
N GLY A 16 -13.82 -5.11 -29.06
CA GLY A 16 -14.10 -4.09 -28.07
C GLY A 16 -13.64 -4.57 -26.71
N LEU A 17 -12.33 -4.56 -26.45
CA LEU A 17 -11.82 -4.52 -25.08
C LEU A 17 -12.24 -3.17 -24.54
N GLY A 18 -13.37 -3.16 -23.82
CA GLY A 18 -13.62 -2.14 -22.81
C GLY A 18 -12.46 -2.21 -21.83
N VAL A 19 -11.44 -1.39 -22.07
CA VAL A 19 -10.41 -1.10 -21.10
C VAL A 19 -11.15 -0.35 -19.99
N VAL A 20 -11.64 -1.11 -19.02
CA VAL A 20 -11.90 -0.55 -17.70
C VAL A 20 -10.52 -0.12 -17.24
N ALA A 21 -10.17 1.14 -17.51
CA ALA A 21 -9.04 1.75 -16.88
C ALA A 21 -9.30 1.59 -15.40
N ALA A 22 -8.57 0.69 -14.75
CA ALA A 22 -8.41 0.72 -13.32
C ALA A 22 -7.69 2.05 -13.08
N GLU A 23 -8.46 3.14 -13.00
CA GLU A 23 -7.94 4.46 -12.75
C GLU A 23 -7.33 4.38 -11.36
N ALA A 24 -6.01 4.20 -11.35
CA ALA A 24 -5.22 4.25 -10.15
C ALA A 24 -5.61 5.54 -9.44
N GLY A 25 -6.04 5.41 -8.18
CA GLY A 25 -6.42 6.55 -7.38
C GLY A 25 -5.29 7.59 -7.34
N PRO A 26 -5.62 8.84 -7.00
CA PRO A 26 -4.70 9.96 -7.10
C PRO A 26 -3.41 9.81 -6.27
N CYS A 27 -3.38 8.88 -5.31
CA CYS A 27 -2.28 8.59 -4.42
C CYS A 27 -1.67 7.18 -4.62
N THR A 28 -2.16 6.35 -5.55
CA THR A 28 -1.71 4.96 -5.75
C THR A 28 -0.20 4.82 -5.85
N LYS A 29 0.48 5.69 -6.65
CA LYS A 29 1.95 5.66 -6.79
C LYS A 29 2.68 5.84 -5.46
N GLN A 30 2.14 6.67 -4.57
CA GLN A 30 2.76 7.02 -3.29
C GLN A 30 2.52 5.93 -2.24
N ILE A 31 1.36 5.27 -2.32
CA ILE A 31 1.08 4.05 -1.55
C ILE A 31 2.05 2.95 -1.97
N ALA A 32 2.16 2.67 -3.28
CA ALA A 32 3.03 1.62 -3.80
C ALA A 32 4.51 1.85 -3.42
N ALA A 33 5.00 3.09 -3.55
CA ALA A 33 6.36 3.45 -3.13
C ALA A 33 6.58 3.23 -1.64
N PHE A 34 5.61 3.60 -0.80
CA PHE A 34 5.69 3.39 0.64
C PHE A 34 5.70 1.89 0.99
N GLU A 35 4.81 1.10 0.40
CA GLU A 35 4.77 -0.35 0.61
C GLU A 35 6.05 -1.05 0.14
N GLN A 36 6.66 -0.55 -0.94
CA GLN A 36 7.95 -1.04 -1.39
C GLN A 36 9.05 -0.76 -0.35
N SER A 37 9.07 0.44 0.24
CA SER A 37 9.99 0.78 1.31
C SER A 37 9.79 -0.13 2.53
N VAL A 38 8.54 -0.33 2.95
CA VAL A 38 8.19 -1.23 4.06
C VAL A 38 8.68 -2.66 3.79
N ARG A 39 8.47 -3.20 2.58
CA ARG A 39 9.00 -4.52 2.19
C ARG A 39 10.53 -4.57 2.21
N ALA A 40 11.20 -3.51 1.75
CA ALA A 40 12.65 -3.43 1.77
C ALA A 40 13.20 -3.39 3.21
N SER A 41 12.48 -2.74 4.12
CA SER A 41 12.80 -2.68 5.55
C SER A 41 12.72 -4.02 6.26
N GLY A 42 11.98 -5.01 5.75
CA GLY A 42 11.82 -6.32 6.39
C GLY A 42 13.12 -7.14 6.55
N LYS A 43 14.25 -6.67 6.00
CA LYS A 43 15.58 -7.23 6.24
C LYS A 43 16.29 -6.64 7.47
N ASN A 44 15.81 -5.53 8.01
CA ASN A 44 16.32 -4.90 9.20
C ASN A 44 15.47 -5.34 10.41
N PRO A 45 16.05 -6.06 11.40
CA PRO A 45 15.31 -6.51 12.58
C PRO A 45 14.79 -5.36 13.46
N ASP A 46 15.38 -4.17 13.35
CA ASP A 46 14.95 -2.97 14.07
C ASP A 46 13.90 -2.15 13.29
N ALA A 47 13.62 -2.52 12.04
CA ALA A 47 12.64 -1.82 11.23
C ALA A 47 11.26 -2.48 11.34
N GLY A 48 10.27 -1.69 11.73
CA GLY A 48 8.88 -2.12 11.81
C GLY A 48 7.98 -1.00 12.30
N PRO A 49 6.66 -1.26 12.36
CA PRO A 49 5.74 -0.34 12.97
C PRO A 49 6.10 -0.09 14.44
N THR A 50 6.11 1.17 14.84
CA THR A 50 6.37 1.57 16.22
C THR A 50 5.05 1.84 16.94
N ALA A 51 4.90 1.28 18.14
CA ALA A 51 3.81 1.64 19.04
C ALA A 51 4.21 2.82 19.92
N ARG A 52 3.22 3.59 20.36
CA ARG A 52 3.44 4.54 21.46
C ARG A 52 3.83 3.77 22.72
N GLU A 53 4.80 4.31 23.44
CA GLU A 53 5.24 3.75 24.71
C GLU A 53 4.08 3.65 25.72
N SER A 54 3.87 2.45 26.26
CA SER A 54 2.81 2.20 27.24
C SER A 54 3.16 2.78 28.61
N LEU A 55 2.14 3.09 29.44
CA LEU A 55 2.37 3.54 30.82
C LEU A 55 3.16 2.50 31.65
N GLY A 56 2.96 1.21 31.38
CA GLY A 56 3.71 0.14 32.04
C GLY A 56 5.22 0.19 31.75
N ALA A 57 5.60 0.58 30.52
CA ALA A 57 7.01 0.79 30.15
C ALA A 57 7.61 2.01 30.88
N LYS A 58 6.81 3.06 31.11
CA LYS A 58 7.22 4.27 31.83
C LYS A 58 7.36 4.10 33.34
N LEU A 59 6.73 3.09 33.93
CA LEU A 59 6.71 2.85 35.38
C LEU A 59 7.93 2.04 35.88
N SER A 60 9.08 2.14 35.19
CA SER A 60 10.36 1.47 35.52
C SER A 60 10.31 -0.05 35.69
N ARG A 61 9.27 -0.73 35.17
CA ARG A 61 9.31 -2.20 35.03
C ARG A 61 9.99 -2.54 33.72
N GLN A 62 10.97 -3.44 33.81
CA GLN A 62 11.58 -4.01 32.61
C GLN A 62 10.48 -4.70 31.77
N PRO A 63 10.38 -4.40 30.47
CA PRO A 63 9.44 -5.08 29.58
C PRO A 63 9.68 -6.59 29.60
N THR A 64 8.61 -7.36 29.74
CA THR A 64 8.67 -8.81 29.54
C THR A 64 8.63 -9.13 28.04
N ARG A 65 9.18 -10.29 27.63
CA ARG A 65 9.08 -10.74 26.22
C ARG A 65 7.63 -10.76 25.71
N LYS A 66 6.68 -11.19 26.56
CA LYS A 66 5.25 -11.21 26.24
C LYS A 66 4.70 -9.81 25.98
N SER A 67 5.01 -8.84 26.85
CA SER A 67 4.53 -7.46 26.69
C SER A 67 5.15 -6.78 25.47
N VAL A 68 6.40 -7.10 25.14
CA VAL A 68 7.05 -6.61 23.90
C VAL A 68 6.34 -7.15 22.67
N LYS A 69 6.13 -8.48 22.59
CA LYS A 69 5.42 -9.10 21.46
C LYS A 69 4.00 -8.54 21.27
N GLN A 70 3.27 -8.33 22.37
CA GLN A 70 1.94 -7.72 22.32
C GLN A 70 1.97 -6.27 21.80
N ALA A 71 2.99 -5.50 22.17
CA ALA A 71 3.15 -4.13 21.66
C ALA A 71 3.50 -4.12 20.16
N GLU A 72 4.35 -5.04 19.71
CA GLU A 72 4.68 -5.24 18.29
C GLU A 72 3.45 -5.62 17.46
N GLU A 73 2.67 -6.61 17.92
CA GLU A 73 1.42 -7.03 17.27
C GLU A 73 0.41 -5.87 17.16
N GLN A 74 0.28 -5.08 18.24
CA GLN A 74 -0.61 -3.92 18.24
C GLN A 74 -0.10 -2.78 17.33
N ALA A 75 1.21 -2.58 17.24
CA ALA A 75 1.82 -1.62 16.31
C ALA A 75 1.51 -2.03 14.86
N GLN A 76 1.70 -3.31 14.55
CA GLN A 76 1.41 -3.87 13.23
C GLN A 76 -0.06 -3.71 12.84
N GLU A 77 -0.99 -4.07 13.73
CA GLU A 77 -2.42 -3.92 13.47
C GLU A 77 -2.81 -2.45 13.22
N THR A 78 -2.23 -1.54 14.00
CA THR A 78 -2.47 -0.10 13.85
C THR A 78 -1.95 0.42 12.51
N PHE A 79 -0.78 -0.04 12.10
CA PHE A 79 -0.18 0.27 10.80
C PHE A 79 -1.03 -0.27 9.64
N ASP A 80 -1.42 -1.54 9.69
CA ASP A 80 -2.22 -2.19 8.64
C ASP A 80 -3.55 -1.46 8.45
N ARG A 81 -4.19 -1.07 9.55
CA ARG A 81 -5.43 -0.28 9.52
C ARG A 81 -5.23 1.10 8.90
N ALA A 82 -4.13 1.78 9.23
CA ALA A 82 -3.82 3.09 8.66
C ALA A 82 -3.55 3.00 7.14
N LEU A 83 -2.82 1.98 6.70
CA LEU A 83 -2.54 1.74 5.28
C LEU A 83 -3.79 1.33 4.51
N ALA A 84 -4.63 0.45 5.08
CA ALA A 84 -5.92 0.08 4.50
C ALA A 84 -6.83 1.29 4.33
N ARG A 85 -6.87 2.20 5.31
CA ARG A 85 -7.60 3.47 5.19
C ARG A 85 -7.07 4.33 4.04
N ALA A 86 -5.75 4.44 3.89
CA ALA A 86 -5.17 5.19 2.78
C ALA A 86 -5.60 4.63 1.42
N LYS A 87 -5.56 3.30 1.25
CA LYS A 87 -6.04 2.61 0.04
C LYS A 87 -7.53 2.82 -0.22
N ALA A 88 -8.36 2.72 0.82
CA ALA A 88 -9.81 2.92 0.68
C ALA A 88 -10.19 4.35 0.27
N VAL A 89 -9.44 5.35 0.76
CA VAL A 89 -9.65 6.75 0.38
C VAL A 89 -9.07 7.07 -1.00
N ASP A 90 -7.98 6.39 -1.38
CA ASP A 90 -7.42 6.46 -2.74
C ASP A 90 -8.44 5.98 -3.79
N ALA A 91 -9.09 4.84 -3.52
CA ALA A 91 -10.15 4.28 -4.37
C ALA A 91 -11.38 5.20 -4.51
N GLN A 92 -11.58 6.15 -3.58
CA GLN A 92 -12.65 7.16 -3.65
C GLN A 92 -12.23 8.41 -4.45
N GLY A 93 -11.01 8.48 -4.97
CA GLY A 93 -10.51 9.67 -5.70
C GLY A 93 -10.19 10.87 -4.82
N LYS A 94 -10.21 10.73 -3.49
CA LYS A 94 -10.03 11.83 -2.54
C LYS A 94 -8.56 12.09 -2.22
N ARG A 95 -7.85 12.77 -3.13
CA ARG A 95 -6.39 13.01 -3.03
C ARG A 95 -5.93 13.54 -1.66
N ALA A 96 -6.51 14.63 -1.17
CA ALA A 96 -6.06 15.27 0.06
C ALA A 96 -6.30 14.42 1.31
N GLU A 97 -7.41 13.68 1.37
CA GLU A 97 -7.68 12.74 2.45
C GLU A 97 -6.78 11.51 2.37
N CYS A 98 -6.50 11.02 1.16
CA CYS A 98 -5.62 9.89 0.96
C CYS A 98 -4.19 10.22 1.42
N MET A 99 -3.67 11.40 1.04
CA MET A 99 -2.37 11.87 1.50
C MET A 99 -2.28 12.00 3.02
N ARG A 100 -3.34 12.48 3.67
CA ARG A 100 -3.41 12.54 5.14
C ARG A 100 -3.42 11.14 5.77
N ALA A 101 -4.17 10.20 5.21
CA ALA A 101 -4.18 8.82 5.67
C ALA A 101 -2.83 8.12 5.46
N LEU A 102 -2.18 8.34 4.31
CA LEU A 102 -0.84 7.82 4.01
C LEU A 102 0.22 8.43 4.93
N SER A 103 0.14 9.73 5.23
CA SER A 103 1.01 10.38 6.22
C SER A 103 0.85 9.75 7.61
N LYS A 104 -0.37 9.34 7.97
CA LYS A 104 -0.61 8.63 9.23
C LYS A 104 0.06 7.25 9.24
N ALA A 105 -0.06 6.49 8.15
CA ALA A 105 0.62 5.20 8.02
C ALA A 105 2.16 5.35 8.07
N ARG A 106 2.71 6.38 7.40
CA ARG A 106 4.13 6.73 7.48
C ARG A 106 4.56 7.07 8.90
N SER A 107 3.80 7.85 9.66
CA SER A 107 4.18 8.20 11.03
C SER A 107 4.24 7.01 12.00
N LEU A 108 3.67 5.86 11.62
CA LEU A 108 3.67 4.65 12.42
C LEU A 108 4.84 3.72 12.06
N PHE A 109 5.53 3.98 10.96
CA PHE A 109 6.63 3.16 10.48
C PHE A 109 7.86 4.06 10.41
N ASP A 110 8.91 3.75 11.15
CA ASP A 110 10.09 4.63 11.27
C ASP A 110 10.95 4.53 9.98
N LEU A 111 10.42 5.07 8.88
CA LEU A 111 11.16 5.32 7.65
C LEU A 111 11.77 6.72 7.73
N GLN A 112 12.84 6.85 8.51
CA GLN A 112 13.75 7.99 8.42
C GLN A 112 14.86 7.70 7.40
#